data_AF-A0A9E2C875-F1
#
_entry.id   AF-A0A9E2C875-F1
#
_cell.length_a   1.000
_cell.length_b   1.000
_cell.length_c   1.000
_cell.angle_alpha   90.00
_cell.angle_beta   90.00
_cell.angle_gamma   90.00
#
_symmetry.space_group_name_H-M   'P 1'
#
loop_
_entity.id
_entity.type
_entity.pdbx_description
1 polymer ?
#
loop_
_entity_poly.entity_id
_entity_poly.type
_entity_poly.pdbx_seq_one_letter_code
_entity_poly.pdbx_strand_id
1 'polypeptide(L)'
;MTPEQNPAGEASPSTLAAATLFVMTRFAERPCPEVAQMVIRHLEVVADDDRADPLMREVCGALINRWTLHTVGDLALRPTH
;
A
#
# COMPACT_ATOMS: atom_id res chain seq x y z
N MET A 1 -1.07 -37.87 1.95
CA MET A 1 -0.72 -36.48 2.30
C MET A 1 -1.02 -35.62 1.10
N THR A 2 -2.27 -35.19 0.97
CA THR A 2 -2.69 -34.20 -0.03
C THR A 2 -2.14 -32.85 0.44
N PRO A 3 -1.39 -32.10 -0.40
CA PRO A 3 -1.03 -30.74 -0.05
C PRO A 3 -2.33 -29.95 0.05
N GLU A 4 -2.64 -29.48 1.25
CA GLU A 4 -3.73 -28.54 1.46
C GLU A 4 -3.45 -27.32 0.59
N GLN A 5 -4.21 -27.20 -0.49
CA GLN A 5 -4.31 -25.99 -1.27
C GLN A 5 -4.96 -24.94 -0.36
N ASN A 6 -4.14 -24.25 0.44
CA ASN A 6 -4.52 -22.96 1.04
C ASN A 6 -5.09 -22.12 -0.12
N PRO A 7 -6.32 -21.60 -0.06
CA PRO A 7 -6.85 -20.80 -1.15
C PRO A 7 -5.87 -19.66 -1.43
N ALA A 8 -5.19 -19.76 -2.57
CA ALA A 8 -4.55 -18.63 -3.19
C ALA A 8 -5.67 -17.61 -3.45
N GLY A 9 -5.75 -16.56 -2.64
CA GLY A 9 -6.82 -15.58 -2.77
C GLY A 9 -6.54 -14.27 -2.07
N GLU A 10 -6.30 -14.29 -0.76
CA GLU A 10 -6.11 -13.06 0.02
C GLU A 10 -4.85 -13.15 0.88
N ALA A 11 -3.92 -12.22 0.65
CA ALA A 11 -2.79 -12.02 1.54
C ALA A 11 -3.32 -11.64 2.93
N SER A 12 -2.75 -12.23 3.98
CA SER A 12 -3.12 -11.83 5.35
C SER A 12 -2.86 -10.33 5.55
N PRO A 13 -3.65 -9.62 6.38
CA PRO A 13 -3.40 -8.20 6.68
C PRO A 13 -1.96 -7.92 7.12
N SER A 14 -1.36 -8.84 7.87
CA SER A 14 0.03 -8.78 8.30
C SER A 14 1.02 -8.90 7.14
N THR A 15 0.76 -9.81 6.18
CA THR A 15 1.57 -9.93 4.95
C THR A 15 1.47 -8.66 4.12
N LEU A 16 0.27 -8.10 3.98
CA LEU A 16 0.04 -6.89 3.21
C LEU A 16 0.71 -5.69 3.87
N ALA A 17 0.63 -5.55 5.19
CA ALA A 17 1.34 -4.54 5.94
C ALA A 17 2.86 -4.62 5.74
N ALA A 18 3.44 -5.83 5.80
CA ALA A 18 4.87 -6.03 5.54
C ALA A 18 5.26 -5.63 4.10
N ALA A 19 4.44 -5.99 3.11
CA ALA A 19 4.64 -5.59 1.72
C ALA A 19 4.56 -4.07 1.57
N THR A 20 3.56 -3.42 2.18
CA THR A 20 3.43 -1.95 2.19
C THR A 20 4.65 -1.28 2.77
N LEU A 21 5.14 -1.73 3.94
CA LEU A 21 6.35 -1.18 4.55
C LEU A 21 7.56 -1.30 3.62
N PHE A 22 7.75 -2.44 2.96
CA PHE A 22 8.81 -2.60 1.97
C PHE A 22 8.69 -1.63 0.78
N VAL A 23 7.47 -1.43 0.28
CA VAL A 23 7.25 -0.50 -0.83
C VAL A 23 7.51 0.94 -0.39
N MET A 24 7.11 1.31 0.83
CA MET A 24 7.40 2.62 1.42
C MET A 24 8.89 2.87 1.58
N THR A 25 9.69 1.86 1.95
CA THR A 25 11.16 2.03 2.03
C THR A 25 11.78 2.24 0.66
N ARG A 26 11.31 1.53 -0.38
CA ARG A 26 11.75 1.75 -1.76
C ARG A 26 11.36 3.12 -2.31
N PHE A 27 10.16 3.60 -1.99
CA PHE A 27 9.74 4.95 -2.35
C PHE A 27 10.65 6.01 -1.75
N ALA A 28 11.11 5.83 -0.50
CA ALA A 28 12.03 6.75 0.15
C ALA A 28 13.41 6.80 -0.54
N GLU A 29 13.87 5.68 -1.11
CA GLU A 29 15.11 5.63 -1.90
C GLU A 29 14.95 6.29 -3.28
N ARG A 30 13.80 6.05 -3.93
CA ARG A 30 13.48 6.53 -5.28
C ARG A 30 11.99 6.85 -5.39
N PRO A 31 11.61 8.13 -5.20
CA PRO A 31 10.22 8.55 -5.33
C PRO A 31 9.70 8.25 -6.73
N CYS A 32 8.54 7.60 -6.80
CA CYS A 32 7.91 7.18 -8.04
C CYS A 32 6.38 7.16 -7.83
N PRO A 33 5.59 7.90 -8.63
CA PRO A 33 4.15 7.97 -8.47
C PRO A 33 3.44 6.62 -8.51
N GLU A 34 3.92 5.69 -9.35
CA GLU A 34 3.39 4.33 -9.48
C GLU A 34 3.61 3.53 -8.20
N VAL A 35 4.77 3.71 -7.54
CA VAL A 35 5.07 3.11 -6.24
C VAL A 35 4.16 3.71 -5.16
N ALA A 36 3.90 5.02 -5.18
CA ALA A 36 2.96 5.65 -4.26
C ALA A 36 1.52 5.15 -4.45
N GLN A 37 1.08 4.93 -5.70
CA GLN A 37 -0.22 4.31 -6.00
C GLN A 37 -0.30 2.88 -5.48
N MET A 38 0.79 2.11 -5.59
CA MET A 38 0.85 0.76 -5.05
C MET A 38 0.74 0.73 -3.52
N VAL A 39 1.37 1.69 -2.82
CA VAL A 39 1.20 1.85 -1.37
C VAL A 39 -0.26 2.12 -1.01
N ILE A 40 -0.91 3.05 -1.71
CA ILE A 40 -2.33 3.38 -1.47
C ILE A 40 -3.21 2.15 -1.64
N ARG A 41 -3.04 1.41 -2.74
CA ARG A 41 -3.85 0.21 -3.01
C ARG A 41 -3.70 -0.84 -1.92
N HIS A 42 -2.51 -1.03 -1.37
CA HIS A 42 -2.33 -1.97 -0.25
C HIS A 42 -2.98 -1.44 1.03
N LEU A 43 -2.93 -0.14 1.29
CA LEU A 43 -3.58 0.46 2.45
C LEU A 43 -5.12 0.37 2.37
N GLU A 44 -5.71 0.57 1.18
CA GLU A 44 -7.16 0.43 0.94
C GLU A 44 -7.63 -0.98 1.26
N VAL A 45 -6.91 -2.01 0.80
CA VAL A 45 -7.25 -3.40 1.12
C VAL A 45 -7.21 -3.67 2.62
N VAL A 46 -6.25 -3.11 3.37
CA VAL A 46 -6.23 -3.27 4.84
C VAL A 46 -7.34 -2.47 5.52
N ALA A 47 -7.65 -1.27 5.04
CA ALA A 47 -8.68 -0.41 5.61
C ALA A 47 -10.09 -1.01 5.45
N ASP A 48 -10.34 -1.68 4.33
CA ASP A 48 -11.63 -2.30 3.99
C ASP A 48 -11.77 -3.75 4.50
N ASP A 49 -10.69 -4.39 4.99
CA ASP A 49 -10.73 -5.77 5.50
C ASP A 49 -11.24 -5.82 6.94
N ASP A 50 -12.46 -6.36 7.13
CA ASP A 50 -13.09 -6.55 8.45
C ASP A 50 -12.31 -7.47 9.41
N ARG A 51 -11.36 -8.25 8.91
CA ARG A 51 -10.48 -9.12 9.70
C ARG A 51 -9.33 -8.34 10.32
N ALA A 52 -9.05 -7.12 9.85
CA ALA A 52 -8.02 -6.26 10.40
C ALA A 52 -8.47 -5.61 11.72
N ASP A 53 -7.51 -5.36 12.60
CA ASP A 53 -7.75 -4.66 13.86
C ASP A 53 -8.37 -3.26 13.58
N PRO A 54 -9.38 -2.81 14.34
CA PRO A 54 -10.02 -1.50 14.11
C PRO A 54 -9.04 -0.33 14.08
N LEU A 55 -8.01 -0.33 14.94
CA LEU A 55 -6.98 0.71 14.94
C LEU A 55 -6.15 0.65 13.66
N MET A 56 -5.86 -0.56 13.16
CA MET A 56 -5.11 -0.73 11.92
C MET A 56 -5.87 -0.18 10.72
N ARG A 57 -7.19 -0.40 10.65
CA ARG A 57 -8.05 0.17 9.61
C ARG A 57 -8.07 1.70 9.65
N GLU A 58 -8.19 2.28 10.84
CA GLU A 58 -8.15 3.74 11.02
C GLU A 58 -6.81 4.33 10.57
N VAL A 59 -5.69 3.72 10.99
CA VAL A 59 -4.34 4.13 10.59
C VAL A 59 -4.14 4.04 9.08
N CYS A 60 -4.59 2.95 8.45
CA CYS A 60 -4.53 2.79 7.00
C CYS A 60 -5.36 3.86 6.28
N GLY A 61 -6.58 4.16 6.75
CA GLY A 61 -7.41 5.25 6.24
C GLY A 61 -6.71 6.62 6.31
N ALA A 62 -6.08 6.94 7.43
CA ALA A 62 -5.32 8.18 7.59
C ALA A 62 -4.09 8.25 6.66
N LEU A 63 -3.41 7.11 6.46
CA LEU A 63 -2.24 7.02 5.58
C LEU A 63 -2.61 7.18 4.11
N ILE A 64 -3.74 6.64 3.64
CA ILE A 64 -4.21 6.80 2.25
C ILE A 64 -4.25 8.27 1.87
N ASN A 65 -4.92 9.09 2.68
CA ASN A 65 -5.03 10.55 2.45
C ASN A 65 -3.66 11.21 2.33
N ARG A 66 -2.71 10.86 3.21
CA ARG A 66 -1.35 11.39 3.16
C ARG A 66 -0.60 10.98 1.89
N TRP A 67 -0.80 9.75 1.44
CA TRP A 67 -0.11 9.21 0.27
C TRP A 67 -0.67 9.71 -1.06
N THR A 68 -1.95 10.12 -1.12
CA THR A 68 -2.52 10.71 -2.35
C THR A 68 -1.76 11.94 -2.86
N LEU A 69 -1.10 12.68 -1.97
CA LEU A 69 -0.26 13.83 -2.35
C LEU A 69 0.96 13.43 -3.19
N HIS A 70 1.44 12.20 -3.03
CA HIS A 70 2.62 11.67 -3.73
C HIS A 70 2.30 11.03 -5.08
N THR A 71 1.02 10.76 -5.39
CA THR A 71 0.63 10.19 -6.69
C THR A 71 0.48 11.25 -7.78
N VAL A 72 0.27 12.51 -7.40
CA VAL A 72 0.18 13.66 -8.30
C VAL A 72 1.57 14.28 -8.58
N GLY A 73 2.57 13.93 -7.76
CA GLY A 73 3.78 14.71 -7.51
C GLY A 73 4.94 14.61 -8.51
N ASP A 74 4.77 14.09 -9.73
CA ASP A 74 5.85 14.08 -10.75
C ASP A 74 5.42 14.60 -12.13
N LEU A 75 4.12 14.87 -12.33
CA LEU A 75 3.67 15.60 -13.53
C LEU A 75 3.94 17.11 -13.45
N ALA A 76 4.18 17.65 -12.26
CA ALA A 76 4.41 19.08 -12.04
C ALA A 76 5.89 19.50 -12.13
N LEU A 77 6.82 18.55 -12.24
CA LEU A 77 8.27 18.81 -12.18
C LEU A 77 9.03 18.40 -13.45
N ARG A 78 8.35 18.17 -14.59
CA ARG A 78 9.03 18.10 -15.89
C ARG A 78 9.51 19.51 -16.27
N PRO A 79 10.82 19.83 -16.21
CA PRO A 79 11.31 21.00 -16.91
C PRO A 79 11.29 20.62 -18.39
N THR A 80 10.48 21.31 -19.18
CA THR A 80 10.72 21.37 -20.63
C THR A 80 12.09 22.02 -20.81
N HIS A 81 13.11 21.22 -21.08
CA HIS A 81 14.40 21.72 -21.54
C HIS A 81 15.04 20.76 -22.54
#